data_AF-A0A9X1KWQ2-F1
#
_entry.id   AF-A0A9X1KWQ2-F1
#
_cell.length_a   1.000
_cell.length_b   1.000
_cell.length_c   1.000
_cell.angle_alpha   90.00
_cell.angle_beta   90.00
_cell.angle_gamma   90.00
#
_symmetry.space_group_name_H-M   'P 1'
#
loop_
_entity.id
_entity.type
_entity.pdbx_description
1 polymer ?
#
loop_
_entity_poly.entity_id
_entity_poly.type
_entity_poly.pdbx_seq_one_letter_code
_entity_poly.pdbx_strand_id
1 'polypeptide(L)'
;MKYLIPVFGLALVIIACEPKPQQQPETPVLKTGAEVLIENDFGFLAGKNIGIITNHTATVGDRHIADILHEAAEVNVVALYGPEHGIRGDAPAGDKIDFQTDEATGLPVYSLYGETLKPTPEMLEGIDVLVFDIQDIGPRFYTYISTMGKGMEAAAELGISFMVLDRPNPLGDLIEGHVRETGFESFVGYYPIPVTHGVTIGELANMVKGEGWLPGLENLDLHVAELENWDRTSLWPEYADDWNPPSPNIPTFETALIYPGACYFEGLSASEGRGTYEPFIMLGAPWADGEALAADLNARNLPGLEFEAVTYTPESIPGMATRAKHMGVEVQGIRHVVTDMHAVRPVAAGMHIIHAFWSQVPDSEKADFFNRPRVGRLAGTDRVADMFTAGATAEEVIASWADELEVYDQIRRRYFLY
;
A
#
# COMPACT_ATOMS: atom_id res chain seq x y z
N MET A 1 -64.17 9.20 79.01
CA MET A 1 -63.48 10.25 78.24
C MET A 1 -62.05 9.79 77.98
N LYS A 2 -61.78 9.24 76.80
CA LYS A 2 -60.43 8.85 76.34
C LYS A 2 -60.31 9.31 74.89
N TYR A 3 -59.41 10.24 74.63
CA TYR A 3 -59.13 10.81 73.31
C TYR A 3 -58.27 9.83 72.50
N LEU A 4 -58.69 9.50 71.27
CA LEU A 4 -57.86 8.86 70.25
C LEU A 4 -57.31 9.95 69.33
N ILE A 5 -55.98 10.09 69.28
CA ILE A 5 -55.27 10.97 68.34
C ILE A 5 -54.83 10.08 67.15
N PRO A 6 -55.23 10.37 65.90
CA PRO A 6 -54.70 9.66 64.74
C PRO A 6 -53.37 10.28 64.32
N VAL A 7 -52.32 9.45 64.27
CA VAL A 7 -51.01 9.80 63.72
C VAL A 7 -51.08 9.67 62.19
N PHE A 8 -50.98 10.79 61.49
CA PHE A 8 -50.77 10.81 60.04
C PHE A 8 -49.29 10.57 59.74
N GLY A 9 -48.97 9.43 59.12
CA GLY A 9 -47.63 9.14 58.60
C GLY A 9 -47.40 9.89 57.28
N LEU A 10 -46.39 10.77 57.27
CA LEU A 10 -45.94 11.48 56.08
C LEU A 10 -45.00 10.56 55.29
N ALA A 11 -45.45 10.06 54.12
CA ALA A 11 -44.60 9.30 53.21
C ALA A 11 -43.73 10.26 52.37
N LEU A 12 -42.42 10.26 52.62
CA LEU A 12 -41.44 10.96 51.79
C LEU A 12 -41.21 10.15 50.50
N VAL A 13 -41.66 10.66 49.36
CA VAL A 13 -41.31 10.09 48.05
C VAL A 13 -39.95 10.64 47.65
N ILE A 14 -38.91 9.81 47.75
CA ILE A 14 -37.59 10.12 47.21
C ILE A 14 -37.64 9.80 45.72
N ILE A 15 -37.74 10.82 44.88
CA ILE A 15 -37.58 10.70 43.43
C ILE A 15 -36.07 10.57 43.18
N ALA A 16 -35.60 9.36 42.93
CA ALA A 16 -34.25 9.13 42.44
C ALA A 16 -34.18 9.60 40.98
N CYS A 17 -33.43 10.68 40.72
CA CYS A 17 -33.01 11.00 39.36
C CYS A 17 -32.03 9.91 38.90
N GLU A 18 -32.48 9.02 38.02
CA GLU A 18 -31.55 8.17 37.27
C GLU A 18 -30.68 9.07 36.38
N PRO A 19 -29.34 8.94 36.42
CA PRO A 19 -28.48 9.64 35.47
C PRO A 19 -28.82 9.16 34.07
N LYS A 20 -29.14 10.09 33.16
CA LYS A 20 -29.30 9.78 31.74
C LYS A 20 -28.04 9.05 31.26
N PRO A 21 -28.18 7.94 30.50
CA PRO A 21 -27.02 7.31 29.87
C PRO A 21 -26.30 8.37 29.03
N GLN A 22 -25.04 8.64 29.38
CA GLN A 22 -24.16 9.43 28.52
C GLN A 22 -24.04 8.65 27.21
N GLN A 23 -24.55 9.21 26.12
CA GLN A 23 -24.17 8.76 24.78
C GLN A 23 -22.64 8.85 24.71
N GLN A 24 -21.98 7.73 24.46
CA GLN A 24 -20.57 7.78 24.09
C GLN A 24 -20.46 8.70 22.87
N PRO A 25 -19.52 9.65 22.84
CA PRO A 25 -19.29 10.43 21.64
C PRO A 25 -19.05 9.46 20.49
N GLU A 26 -19.81 9.59 19.41
CA GLU A 26 -19.58 8.83 18.18
C GLU A 26 -18.14 9.13 17.73
N THR A 27 -17.35 8.07 17.52
CA THR A 27 -16.01 8.21 16.96
C THR A 27 -16.16 8.89 15.59
N PRO A 28 -15.46 10.02 15.34
CA PRO A 28 -15.53 10.68 14.04
C PRO A 28 -15.15 9.70 12.93
N VAL A 29 -15.97 9.63 11.88
CA VAL A 29 -15.73 8.75 10.73
C VAL A 29 -14.59 9.33 9.90
N LEU A 30 -13.63 8.48 9.52
CA LEU A 30 -12.56 8.78 8.57
C LEU A 30 -13.17 9.36 7.29
N LYS A 31 -12.58 10.42 6.74
CA LYS A 31 -12.84 10.86 5.38
C LYS A 31 -11.56 10.88 4.56
N THR A 32 -11.65 10.30 3.37
CA THR A 32 -10.61 10.36 2.34
C THR A 32 -10.52 11.76 1.74
N GLY A 33 -9.41 12.07 1.07
CA GLY A 33 -9.27 13.34 0.34
C GLY A 33 -10.33 13.53 -0.74
N ALA A 34 -10.85 12.43 -1.31
CA ALA A 34 -11.96 12.46 -2.25
C ALA A 34 -13.27 12.90 -1.60
N GLU A 35 -13.60 12.38 -0.41
CA GLU A 35 -14.78 12.82 0.36
C GLU A 35 -14.66 14.28 0.78
N VAL A 36 -13.49 14.69 1.28
CA VAL A 36 -13.22 16.08 1.66
C VAL A 36 -13.35 17.02 0.45
N LEU A 37 -12.86 16.61 -0.73
CA LEU A 37 -13.04 17.39 -1.95
C LEU A 37 -14.51 17.57 -2.33
N ILE A 38 -15.32 16.50 -2.22
CA ILE A 38 -16.75 16.51 -2.51
C ILE A 38 -17.50 17.42 -1.52
N GLU A 39 -17.20 17.32 -0.22
CA GLU A 39 -17.82 18.16 0.81
C GLU A 39 -17.49 19.65 0.67
N ASN A 40 -16.37 19.97 0.03
CA ASN A 40 -15.94 21.33 -0.27
C ASN A 40 -16.34 21.79 -1.69
N ASP A 41 -17.41 21.21 -2.25
CA ASP A 41 -18.00 21.57 -3.55
C ASP A 41 -16.97 21.62 -4.70
N PHE A 42 -15.99 20.71 -4.68
CA PHE A 42 -14.94 20.60 -5.71
C PHE A 42 -14.11 21.88 -5.92
N GLY A 43 -14.03 22.77 -4.93
CA GLY A 43 -13.64 24.17 -5.13
C GLY A 43 -12.33 24.41 -5.91
N PHE A 44 -11.28 23.60 -5.72
CA PHE A 44 -10.02 23.75 -6.45
C PHE A 44 -10.11 23.36 -7.94
N LEU A 45 -11.06 22.49 -8.29
CA LEU A 45 -11.27 21.95 -9.63
C LEU A 45 -12.31 22.75 -10.43
N ALA A 46 -13.07 23.62 -9.77
CA ALA A 46 -14.16 24.38 -10.39
C ALA A 46 -13.69 25.19 -11.61
N GLY A 47 -14.32 24.94 -12.77
CA GLY A 47 -14.04 25.62 -14.03
C GLY A 47 -12.71 25.26 -14.69
N LYS A 48 -12.03 24.20 -14.23
CA LYS A 48 -10.77 23.69 -14.79
C LYS A 48 -10.99 22.42 -15.59
N ASN A 49 -10.14 22.21 -16.60
CA ASN A 49 -10.06 20.94 -17.31
C ASN A 49 -9.17 19.98 -16.53
N ILE A 50 -9.71 18.82 -16.16
CA ILE A 50 -9.01 17.89 -15.28
C ILE A 50 -8.71 16.55 -15.94
N GLY A 51 -7.48 16.08 -15.73
CA GLY A 51 -7.07 14.70 -15.97
C GLY A 51 -7.05 13.93 -14.65
N ILE A 52 -7.41 12.64 -14.67
CA ILE A 52 -7.44 11.83 -13.44
C ILE A 52 -6.56 10.59 -13.59
N ILE A 53 -5.46 10.53 -12.84
CA ILE A 53 -4.68 9.31 -12.61
C ILE A 53 -5.37 8.51 -11.51
N THR A 54 -5.96 7.37 -11.90
CA THR A 54 -6.82 6.61 -10.99
C THR A 54 -6.92 5.13 -11.38
N ASN A 55 -7.49 4.32 -10.49
CA ASN A 55 -7.85 2.94 -10.72
C ASN A 55 -9.11 2.58 -9.91
N HIS A 56 -9.52 1.31 -9.96
CA HIS A 56 -10.76 0.83 -9.36
C HIS A 56 -10.83 0.95 -7.83
N THR A 57 -9.72 1.28 -7.17
CA THR A 57 -9.69 1.52 -5.72
C THR A 57 -10.22 2.91 -5.34
N ALA A 58 -10.34 3.80 -6.32
CA ALA A 58 -10.68 5.20 -6.11
C ALA A 58 -12.19 5.39 -5.99
N THR A 59 -12.77 4.85 -4.91
CA THR A 59 -14.21 4.91 -4.65
C THR A 59 -14.54 5.82 -3.48
N VAL A 60 -15.73 6.41 -3.55
CA VAL A 60 -16.43 7.08 -2.44
C VAL A 60 -17.79 6.41 -2.32
N GLY A 61 -18.00 5.67 -1.24
CA GLY A 61 -19.08 4.69 -1.16
C GLY A 61 -18.94 3.64 -2.26
N ASP A 62 -20.02 3.40 -3.00
CA ASP A 62 -20.09 2.44 -4.13
C ASP A 62 -19.74 3.07 -5.49
N ARG A 63 -19.36 4.36 -5.51
CA ARG A 63 -19.14 5.11 -6.74
C ARG A 63 -17.67 5.40 -6.96
N HIS A 64 -17.22 5.29 -8.20
CA HIS A 64 -15.86 5.62 -8.60
C HIS A 64 -15.67 7.14 -8.76
N ILE A 65 -14.49 7.66 -8.40
CA ILE A 65 -14.20 9.10 -8.41
C ILE A 65 -14.35 9.72 -9.80
N ALA A 66 -13.98 8.98 -10.85
CA ALA A 66 -14.14 9.44 -12.24
C ALA A 66 -15.61 9.72 -12.58
N ASP A 67 -16.55 8.90 -12.09
CA ASP A 67 -17.97 9.08 -12.36
C ASP A 67 -18.53 10.27 -11.57
N ILE A 68 -18.12 10.39 -10.30
CA ILE A 68 -18.53 11.51 -9.42
C ILE A 68 -18.06 12.84 -10.02
N LEU A 69 -16.79 12.95 -10.42
CA LEU A 69 -16.24 14.17 -10.98
C LEU A 69 -16.80 14.47 -12.37
N HIS A 70 -17.10 13.45 -13.18
CA HIS A 70 -17.68 13.65 -14.51
C HIS A 70 -19.13 14.16 -14.45
N GLU A 71 -19.90 13.77 -13.42
CA GLU A 71 -21.28 14.23 -13.23
C GLU A 71 -21.39 15.60 -12.54
N ALA A 72 -20.34 16.07 -11.87
CA ALA A 72 -20.31 17.36 -11.19
C ALA A 72 -20.30 18.50 -12.21
N ALA A 73 -21.30 19.39 -12.14
CA ALA A 73 -21.50 20.45 -13.15
C ALA A 73 -20.36 21.49 -13.16
N GLU A 74 -19.66 21.63 -12.05
CA GLU A 74 -18.56 22.57 -11.83
C GLU A 74 -17.22 22.03 -12.33
N VAL A 75 -17.13 20.73 -12.64
CA VAL A 75 -15.89 20.03 -12.98
C VAL A 75 -15.93 19.58 -14.45
N ASN A 76 -14.84 19.79 -15.18
CA ASN A 76 -14.71 19.30 -16.55
C ASN A 76 -13.63 18.21 -16.65
N VAL A 77 -14.03 16.95 -16.55
CA VAL A 77 -13.11 15.82 -16.75
C VAL A 77 -12.87 15.63 -18.24
N VAL A 78 -11.59 15.64 -18.65
CA VAL A 78 -11.22 15.53 -20.08
C VAL A 78 -10.52 14.22 -20.43
N ALA A 79 -9.84 13.59 -19.47
CA ALA A 79 -9.11 12.35 -19.70
C ALA A 79 -8.88 11.56 -18.41
N LEU A 80 -8.74 10.25 -18.55
CA LEU A 80 -8.41 9.33 -17.48
C LEU A 80 -7.08 8.61 -17.77
N TYR A 81 -6.33 8.29 -16.72
CA TYR A 81 -5.01 7.66 -16.82
C TYR A 81 -4.94 6.47 -15.86
N GLY A 82 -4.82 5.27 -16.42
CA GLY A 82 -4.78 4.03 -15.66
C GLY A 82 -3.36 3.49 -15.48
N PRO A 83 -2.97 3.00 -14.29
CA PRO A 83 -1.69 2.31 -14.09
C PRO A 83 -1.77 0.84 -14.58
N GLU A 84 -1.00 -0.06 -13.97
CA GLU A 84 -0.80 -1.47 -14.38
C GLU A 84 -2.07 -2.32 -14.56
N HIS A 85 -3.15 -2.04 -13.82
CA HIS A 85 -4.41 -2.82 -13.85
C HIS A 85 -5.59 -2.05 -14.48
N GLY A 86 -5.29 -1.00 -15.24
CA GLY A 86 -6.30 -0.14 -15.85
C GLY A 86 -7.09 0.67 -14.82
N ILE A 87 -8.24 1.19 -15.25
CA ILE A 87 -9.04 2.14 -14.45
C ILE A 87 -10.20 1.46 -13.73
N ARG A 88 -10.83 0.46 -14.35
CA ARG A 88 -12.01 -0.21 -13.79
C ARG A 88 -11.71 -1.61 -13.25
N GLY A 89 -10.44 -2.00 -13.18
CA GLY A 89 -9.99 -3.31 -12.69
C GLY A 89 -10.30 -4.47 -13.65
N ASP A 90 -10.65 -4.15 -14.89
CA ASP A 90 -11.06 -5.04 -15.98
C ASP A 90 -9.91 -5.37 -16.94
N ALA A 91 -8.76 -4.70 -16.82
CA ALA A 91 -7.58 -4.94 -17.64
C ALA A 91 -6.65 -6.00 -17.03
N PRO A 92 -6.34 -7.11 -17.74
CA PRO A 92 -5.32 -8.06 -17.31
C PRO A 92 -3.94 -7.40 -17.22
N ALA A 93 -3.15 -7.78 -16.21
CA ALA A 93 -1.76 -7.33 -16.10
C ALA A 93 -0.96 -7.68 -17.37
N GLY A 94 -0.42 -6.66 -18.04
CA GLY A 94 0.46 -6.81 -19.20
C GLY A 94 -0.19 -6.79 -20.58
N ASP A 95 -1.51 -6.57 -20.69
CA ASP A 95 -2.13 -6.29 -21.99
C ASP A 95 -1.83 -4.86 -22.44
N LYS A 96 -1.35 -4.70 -23.69
CA LYS A 96 -1.07 -3.41 -24.31
C LYS A 96 -2.39 -2.69 -24.58
N ILE A 97 -2.80 -1.85 -23.63
CA ILE A 97 -3.94 -0.95 -23.80
C ILE A 97 -3.37 0.42 -24.17
N ASP A 98 -3.12 0.64 -25.46
CA ASP A 98 -2.52 1.90 -25.92
C ASP A 98 -3.51 3.08 -25.85
N PHE A 99 -4.81 2.83 -26.03
CA PHE A 99 -5.89 3.81 -25.90
C PHE A 99 -7.24 3.10 -25.75
N GLN A 100 -8.05 3.55 -24.79
CA GLN A 100 -9.43 3.07 -24.60
C GLN A 100 -10.39 4.25 -24.41
N THR A 101 -11.68 3.97 -24.52
CA THR A 101 -12.74 4.89 -24.12
C THR A 101 -13.46 4.25 -22.95
N ASP A 102 -13.57 4.98 -21.84
CA ASP A 102 -14.32 4.51 -20.68
C ASP A 102 -15.82 4.44 -21.01
N GLU A 103 -16.43 3.27 -20.82
CA GLU A 103 -17.83 3.05 -21.24
C GLU A 103 -18.82 3.90 -20.42
N ALA A 104 -18.53 4.17 -19.15
CA ALA A 104 -19.42 4.90 -18.26
C ALA A 104 -19.42 6.40 -18.55
N THR A 105 -18.25 7.00 -18.80
CA THR A 105 -18.08 8.45 -18.97
C THR A 105 -17.90 8.89 -20.43
N GLY A 106 -17.55 7.96 -21.33
CA GLY A 106 -17.18 8.27 -22.72
C GLY A 106 -15.83 8.98 -22.86
N LEU A 107 -15.04 9.05 -21.77
CA LEU A 107 -13.76 9.76 -21.75
C LEU A 107 -12.62 8.92 -22.35
N PRO A 108 -11.59 9.57 -22.94
CA PRO A 108 -10.37 8.87 -23.32
C PRO A 108 -9.63 8.33 -22.09
N VAL A 109 -9.09 7.12 -22.23
CA VAL A 109 -8.31 6.40 -21.23
C VAL A 109 -6.91 6.14 -21.78
N TYR A 110 -5.90 6.64 -21.08
CA TYR A 110 -4.49 6.43 -21.38
C TYR A 110 -3.86 5.44 -20.39
N SER A 111 -3.06 4.49 -20.88
CA SER A 111 -2.28 3.60 -20.03
C SER A 111 -0.97 4.27 -19.61
N LEU A 112 -0.70 4.25 -18.31
CA LEU A 112 0.57 4.65 -17.69
C LEU A 112 1.36 3.42 -17.25
N TYR A 113 1.37 2.37 -18.08
CA TYR A 113 2.10 1.14 -17.87
C TYR A 113 2.85 0.67 -19.12
N GLY A 114 3.87 -0.18 -18.94
CA GLY A 114 4.66 -0.74 -20.03
C GLY A 114 5.60 0.29 -20.66
N GLU A 115 5.35 0.65 -21.92
CA GLU A 115 6.21 1.57 -22.69
C GLU A 115 6.01 3.04 -22.27
N THR A 116 4.86 3.37 -21.67
CA THR A 116 4.52 4.72 -21.24
C THR A 116 4.25 4.73 -19.74
N LEU A 117 5.26 5.10 -18.93
CA LEU A 117 5.12 5.21 -17.47
C LEU A 117 4.82 6.63 -16.99
N LYS A 118 4.98 7.61 -17.89
CA LYS A 118 4.81 9.04 -17.64
C LYS A 118 3.86 9.59 -18.71
N PRO A 119 2.82 10.38 -18.34
CA PRO A 119 1.96 11.02 -19.32
C PRO A 119 2.80 11.85 -20.30
N THR A 120 2.51 11.73 -21.60
CA THR A 120 3.20 12.54 -22.63
C THR A 120 2.56 13.94 -22.72
N PRO A 121 3.26 14.95 -23.27
CA PRO A 121 2.67 16.26 -23.49
C PRO A 121 1.36 16.23 -24.29
N GLU A 122 1.25 15.33 -25.28
CA GLU A 122 0.05 15.15 -26.09
C GLU A 122 -1.10 14.58 -25.27
N MET A 123 -0.82 13.66 -24.34
CA MET A 123 -1.83 13.13 -23.44
C MET A 123 -2.34 14.18 -22.44
N LEU A 124 -1.57 15.25 -22.19
CA LEU A 124 -1.89 16.30 -21.23
C LEU A 124 -2.40 17.60 -21.90
N GLU A 125 -2.66 17.59 -23.21
CA GLU A 125 -3.08 18.78 -23.94
C GLU A 125 -4.42 19.32 -23.40
N GLY A 126 -4.41 20.60 -23.02
CA GLY A 126 -5.60 21.30 -22.53
C GLY A 126 -6.01 20.96 -21.09
N ILE A 127 -5.18 20.24 -20.34
CA ILE A 127 -5.40 19.95 -18.91
C ILE A 127 -4.81 21.06 -18.04
N ASP A 128 -5.62 21.55 -17.10
CA ASP A 128 -5.20 22.55 -16.12
C ASP A 128 -4.77 21.91 -14.79
N VAL A 129 -5.39 20.77 -14.42
CA VAL A 129 -5.07 20.01 -13.20
C VAL A 129 -4.99 18.52 -13.49
N LEU A 130 -3.91 17.89 -13.04
CA LEU A 130 -3.79 16.43 -12.98
C LEU A 130 -4.07 15.97 -11.55
N VAL A 131 -5.16 15.23 -11.38
CA VAL A 131 -5.61 14.67 -10.09
C VAL A 131 -5.07 13.24 -9.95
N PHE A 132 -4.56 12.89 -8.79
CA PHE A 132 -4.15 11.54 -8.42
C PHE A 132 -5.04 11.02 -7.29
N ASP A 133 -5.74 9.91 -7.53
CA ASP A 133 -6.56 9.23 -6.54
C ASP A 133 -6.47 7.71 -6.72
N ILE A 134 -5.64 7.06 -5.90
CA ILE A 134 -5.39 5.61 -5.89
C ILE A 134 -5.05 5.16 -4.47
N GLN A 135 -5.64 4.05 -4.00
CA GLN A 135 -5.25 3.39 -2.76
C GLN A 135 -3.92 2.63 -2.95
N ASP A 136 -2.87 3.12 -2.30
CA ASP A 136 -1.58 2.43 -2.17
C ASP A 136 -1.58 1.45 -0.98
N ILE A 137 -0.52 0.66 -0.80
CA ILE A 137 -0.39 -0.28 0.32
C ILE A 137 0.81 -0.06 1.25
N GLY A 138 1.66 0.94 1.02
CA GLY A 138 2.72 1.37 1.94
C GLY A 138 4.14 0.87 1.65
N PRO A 139 4.34 -0.16 0.80
CA PRO A 139 5.67 -0.50 0.29
C PRO A 139 6.16 0.31 -0.91
N ARG A 140 7.46 0.64 -0.89
CA ARG A 140 8.16 1.38 -1.95
C ARG A 140 8.06 0.76 -3.35
N PHE A 141 8.03 -0.57 -3.43
CA PHE A 141 7.96 -1.29 -4.70
C PHE A 141 6.52 -1.50 -5.20
N TYR A 142 5.51 -1.03 -4.47
CA TYR A 142 4.16 -0.91 -5.00
C TYR A 142 4.07 0.33 -5.88
N THR A 143 3.89 0.14 -7.19
CA THR A 143 4.33 1.14 -8.19
C THR A 143 3.41 2.34 -8.35
N TYR A 144 2.30 2.43 -7.62
CA TYR A 144 1.37 3.56 -7.71
C TYR A 144 2.00 4.86 -7.24
N ILE A 145 2.84 4.83 -6.20
CA ILE A 145 3.63 6.00 -5.79
C ILE A 145 4.64 6.42 -6.86
N SER A 146 5.16 5.49 -7.67
CA SER A 146 6.04 5.81 -8.81
C SER A 146 5.26 6.47 -9.94
N THR A 147 4.05 5.97 -10.23
CA THR A 147 3.12 6.62 -11.17
C THR A 147 2.77 8.04 -10.73
N MET A 148 2.51 8.25 -9.43
CA MET A 148 2.30 9.60 -8.87
C MET A 148 3.47 10.53 -9.17
N GLY A 149 4.70 10.08 -8.90
CA GLY A 149 5.92 10.86 -9.18
C GLY A 149 6.09 11.18 -10.66
N LYS A 150 5.80 10.23 -11.54
CA LYS A 150 5.80 10.47 -12.99
C LYS A 150 4.74 11.49 -13.43
N GLY A 151 3.56 11.43 -12.83
CA GLY A 151 2.52 12.45 -13.02
C GLY A 151 2.97 13.83 -12.54
N MET A 152 3.58 13.92 -11.36
CA MET A 152 4.13 15.17 -10.81
C MET A 152 5.21 15.78 -11.71
N GLU A 153 6.14 14.97 -12.24
CA GLU A 153 7.15 15.44 -13.20
C GLU A 153 6.52 16.00 -14.48
N ALA A 154 5.54 15.28 -15.05
CA ALA A 154 4.87 15.69 -16.28
C ALA A 154 4.09 17.00 -16.07
N ALA A 155 3.40 17.12 -14.94
CA ALA A 155 2.66 18.32 -14.58
C ALA A 155 3.61 19.52 -14.38
N ALA A 156 4.73 19.31 -13.69
CA ALA A 156 5.73 20.36 -13.44
C ALA A 156 6.35 20.88 -14.75
N GLU A 157 6.67 19.99 -15.70
CA GLU A 157 7.25 20.34 -17.00
C GLU A 157 6.32 21.20 -17.87
N LEU A 158 5.01 21.06 -17.69
CA LEU A 158 3.99 21.73 -18.50
C LEU A 158 3.29 22.88 -17.78
N GLY A 159 3.62 23.13 -16.51
CA GLY A 159 2.97 24.15 -15.69
C GLY A 159 1.51 23.81 -15.33
N ILE A 160 1.19 22.52 -15.27
CA ILE A 160 -0.10 21.97 -14.85
C ILE A 160 -0.09 21.83 -13.32
N SER A 161 -1.18 22.20 -12.64
CA SER A 161 -1.30 21.94 -11.20
C SER A 161 -1.47 20.44 -10.95
N PHE A 162 -0.91 19.93 -9.86
CA PHE A 162 -1.09 18.52 -9.47
C PHE A 162 -1.84 18.44 -8.14
N MET A 163 -2.89 17.62 -8.07
CA MET A 163 -3.69 17.44 -6.86
C MET A 163 -3.68 15.99 -6.43
N VAL A 164 -3.30 15.71 -5.19
CA VAL A 164 -3.44 14.39 -4.58
C VAL A 164 -4.70 14.36 -3.73
N LEU A 165 -5.60 13.43 -4.02
CA LEU A 165 -6.69 13.10 -3.10
C LEU A 165 -6.12 12.08 -2.13
N ASP A 166 -5.81 12.52 -0.91
CA ASP A 166 -5.04 11.69 0.00
C ASP A 166 -5.83 10.45 0.42
N ARG A 167 -5.11 9.37 0.70
CA ARG A 167 -5.66 8.10 1.18
C ARG A 167 -4.81 7.56 2.33
N PRO A 168 -5.44 6.90 3.33
CA PRO A 168 -4.73 6.24 4.41
C PRO A 168 -3.64 5.29 3.90
N ASN A 169 -2.51 5.25 4.61
CA ASN A 169 -1.58 4.14 4.48
C ASN A 169 -2.10 2.94 5.29
N PRO A 170 -2.42 1.79 4.67
CA PRO A 170 -3.00 0.65 5.39
C PRO A 170 -2.08 0.06 6.45
N LEU A 171 -0.77 0.30 6.35
CA LEU A 171 0.24 -0.16 7.31
C LEU A 171 0.58 0.90 8.38
N GLY A 172 -0.19 1.98 8.43
CA GLY A 172 -0.01 3.06 9.40
C GLY A 172 1.36 3.74 9.28
N ASP A 173 2.04 3.91 10.41
CA ASP A 173 3.30 4.64 10.54
C ASP A 173 4.56 3.76 10.39
N LEU A 174 4.39 2.49 10.02
CA LEU A 174 5.45 1.48 9.96
C LEU A 174 6.58 1.86 8.99
N ILE A 175 7.81 1.89 9.50
CA ILE A 175 9.03 2.05 8.71
C ILE A 175 10.00 0.87 8.90
N GLU A 176 10.40 0.23 7.81
CA GLU A 176 11.34 -0.89 7.81
C GLU A 176 12.09 -1.02 6.48
N GLY A 177 13.27 -1.66 6.52
CA GLY A 177 14.08 -1.98 5.37
C GLY A 177 15.03 -0.87 4.93
N HIS A 178 16.00 -1.23 4.10
CA HIS A 178 16.99 -0.29 3.56
C HIS A 178 16.33 0.87 2.82
N VAL A 179 16.86 2.07 3.05
CA VAL A 179 16.57 3.23 2.20
C VAL A 179 17.24 2.99 0.85
N ARG A 180 16.52 3.26 -0.24
CA ARG A 180 17.05 3.00 -1.58
C ARG A 180 18.31 3.85 -1.85
N GLU A 181 19.42 3.16 -2.11
CA GLU A 181 20.71 3.75 -2.46
C GLU A 181 20.75 4.25 -3.90
N THR A 182 21.56 5.27 -4.14
CA THR A 182 21.89 5.76 -5.48
C THR A 182 22.42 4.63 -6.37
N GLY A 183 21.95 4.56 -7.62
CA GLY A 183 22.26 3.48 -8.56
C GLY A 183 21.18 2.38 -8.60
N PHE A 184 20.27 2.34 -7.62
CA PHE A 184 19.12 1.44 -7.60
C PHE A 184 17.80 2.11 -8.02
N GLU A 185 17.86 3.30 -8.63
CA GLU A 185 16.69 3.99 -9.17
C GLU A 185 15.97 3.09 -10.18
N SER A 186 14.68 2.84 -9.96
CA SER A 186 13.84 2.10 -10.90
C SER A 186 12.36 2.40 -10.65
N PHE A 187 11.47 1.86 -11.47
CA PHE A 187 10.03 2.06 -11.28
C PHE A 187 9.50 1.38 -10.00
N VAL A 188 10.20 0.38 -9.45
CA VAL A 188 9.89 -0.28 -8.16
C VAL A 188 10.71 0.31 -6.99
N GLY A 189 11.40 1.43 -7.22
CA GLY A 189 12.30 2.06 -6.27
C GLY A 189 12.60 3.46 -6.76
N TYR A 190 11.56 4.30 -6.83
CA TYR A 190 11.66 5.61 -7.47
C TYR A 190 12.24 6.68 -6.55
N TYR A 191 11.97 6.56 -5.26
CA TYR A 191 12.39 7.51 -4.23
C TYR A 191 13.43 6.90 -3.28
N PRO A 192 14.30 7.72 -2.67
CA PRO A 192 15.18 7.29 -1.58
C PRO A 192 14.39 7.17 -0.26
N ILE A 193 13.43 6.25 -0.22
CA ILE A 193 12.62 5.90 0.96
C ILE A 193 12.90 4.45 1.39
N PRO A 194 12.64 4.05 2.65
CA PRO A 194 12.73 2.66 3.08
C PRO A 194 11.67 1.76 2.39
N VAL A 195 11.70 0.46 2.69
CA VAL A 195 10.77 -0.50 2.06
C VAL A 195 9.33 -0.20 2.49
N THR A 196 9.03 -0.11 3.78
CA THR A 196 7.76 0.50 4.23
C THR A 196 8.02 1.95 4.63
N HIS A 197 7.24 2.88 4.09
CA HIS A 197 7.53 4.32 4.23
C HIS A 197 6.73 5.03 5.33
N GLY A 198 5.65 4.45 5.82
CA GLY A 198 4.91 4.96 6.99
C GLY A 198 4.36 6.39 6.85
N VAL A 199 3.98 6.76 5.62
CA VAL A 199 3.35 8.06 5.29
C VAL A 199 2.22 7.83 4.30
N THR A 200 1.25 8.74 4.25
CA THR A 200 0.21 8.73 3.22
C THR A 200 0.78 9.14 1.86
N ILE A 201 0.01 8.98 0.78
CA ILE A 201 0.43 9.40 -0.56
C ILE A 201 0.53 10.92 -0.69
N GLY A 202 -0.33 11.69 0.00
CA GLY A 202 -0.27 13.15 0.04
C GLY A 202 0.97 13.66 0.77
N GLU A 203 1.30 13.06 1.91
CA GLU A 203 2.54 13.34 2.63
C GLU A 203 3.77 12.96 1.81
N LEU A 204 3.74 11.82 1.13
CA LEU A 204 4.81 11.39 0.23
C LEU A 204 4.99 12.38 -0.93
N ALA A 205 3.93 12.87 -1.55
CA ALA A 205 4.01 13.87 -2.62
C ALA A 205 4.66 15.17 -2.13
N ASN A 206 4.25 15.66 -0.96
CA ASN A 206 4.86 16.82 -0.32
C ASN A 206 6.35 16.59 0.01
N MET A 207 6.69 15.41 0.52
CA MET A 207 8.07 15.03 0.84
C MET A 207 8.95 14.94 -0.40
N VAL A 208 8.47 14.30 -1.48
CA VAL A 208 9.18 14.19 -2.76
C VAL A 208 9.50 15.55 -3.34
N LYS A 209 8.52 16.47 -3.32
CA LYS A 209 8.72 17.86 -3.77
C LYS A 209 9.67 18.62 -2.84
N GLY A 210 9.44 18.58 -1.53
CA GLY A 210 10.17 19.38 -0.55
C GLY A 210 11.64 18.98 -0.39
N GLU A 211 11.95 17.69 -0.50
CA GLU A 211 13.33 17.20 -0.47
C GLU A 211 14.03 17.25 -1.84
N GLY A 212 13.33 17.66 -2.91
CA GLY A 212 13.89 17.73 -4.25
C GLY A 212 14.36 16.37 -4.78
N TRP A 213 13.66 15.29 -4.43
CA TRP A 213 14.05 13.93 -4.82
C TRP A 213 13.84 13.65 -6.30
N LEU A 214 12.96 14.42 -6.95
CA LEU A 214 12.80 14.43 -8.40
C LEU A 214 13.14 15.82 -8.95
N PRO A 215 13.91 15.89 -10.03
CA PRO A 215 14.31 17.16 -10.62
C PRO A 215 13.10 17.89 -11.23
N GLY A 216 13.06 19.22 -11.08
CA GLY A 216 12.05 20.06 -11.75
C GLY A 216 10.75 20.26 -10.97
N LEU A 217 10.59 19.64 -9.80
CA LEU A 217 9.40 19.80 -8.97
C LEU A 217 9.36 21.10 -8.17
N GLU A 218 10.42 21.92 -8.19
CA GLU A 218 10.53 23.12 -7.36
C GLU A 218 9.39 24.13 -7.64
N ASN A 219 8.92 24.16 -8.89
CA ASN A 219 7.84 25.03 -9.33
C ASN A 219 6.48 24.31 -9.49
N LEU A 220 6.38 23.03 -9.12
CA LEU A 220 5.12 22.30 -9.21
C LEU A 220 4.08 22.95 -8.28
N ASP A 221 2.94 23.36 -8.83
CA ASP A 221 1.78 23.77 -8.05
C ASP A 221 1.07 22.52 -7.51
N LEU A 222 1.52 22.04 -6.35
CA LEU A 222 1.07 20.81 -5.70
C LEU A 222 0.03 21.13 -4.63
N HIS A 223 -1.11 20.44 -4.71
CA HIS A 223 -2.20 20.50 -3.74
C HIS A 223 -2.48 19.12 -3.19
N VAL A 224 -2.87 19.04 -1.93
CA VAL A 224 -3.30 17.80 -1.27
C VAL A 224 -4.68 18.04 -0.66
N ALA A 225 -5.66 17.23 -1.01
CA ALA A 225 -6.89 17.13 -0.23
C ALA A 225 -6.62 16.20 0.95
N GLU A 226 -6.48 16.78 2.13
CA GLU A 226 -6.13 16.08 3.36
C GLU A 226 -7.26 15.15 3.82
N LEU A 227 -6.89 14.09 4.54
CA LEU A 227 -7.81 13.22 5.25
C LEU A 227 -8.43 13.97 6.44
N GLU A 228 -9.64 13.58 6.83
CA GLU A 228 -10.19 13.94 8.14
C GLU A 228 -10.31 12.70 9.02
N ASN A 229 -10.01 12.85 10.31
CA ASN A 229 -10.20 11.81 11.34
C ASN A 229 -9.38 10.52 11.13
N TRP A 230 -8.28 10.58 10.38
CA TRP A 230 -7.31 9.48 10.32
C TRP A 230 -6.28 9.58 11.44
N ASP A 231 -5.96 8.45 12.07
CA ASP A 231 -4.84 8.31 13.00
C ASP A 231 -3.74 7.50 12.33
N ARG A 232 -2.53 8.07 12.27
CA ARG A 232 -1.38 7.47 11.61
C ARG A 232 -1.01 6.07 12.13
N THR A 233 -1.33 5.78 13.38
CA THR A 233 -1.04 4.48 14.01
C THR A 233 -2.09 3.42 13.67
N SER A 234 -3.20 3.81 13.04
CA SER A 234 -4.25 2.86 12.66
C SER A 234 -3.87 2.04 11.44
N LEU A 235 -4.19 0.75 11.50
CA LEU A 235 -4.13 -0.20 10.40
C LEU A 235 -5.51 -0.28 9.70
N TRP A 236 -5.53 -0.76 8.46
CA TRP A 236 -6.77 -0.83 7.65
C TRP A 236 -8.00 -1.36 8.40
N PRO A 237 -7.95 -2.51 9.12
CA PRO A 237 -9.13 -3.07 9.77
C PRO A 237 -9.71 -2.23 10.90
N GLU A 238 -9.01 -1.16 11.32
CA GLU A 238 -9.43 -0.27 12.40
C GLU A 238 -10.24 0.94 11.90
N TYR A 239 -10.15 1.27 10.60
CA TYR A 239 -10.85 2.40 10.00
C TYR A 239 -11.70 2.05 8.77
N ALA A 240 -11.60 0.83 8.24
CA ALA A 240 -12.37 0.38 7.08
C ALA A 240 -12.80 -1.09 7.23
N ASP A 241 -14.08 -1.37 6.95
CA ASP A 241 -14.67 -2.71 7.03
C ASP A 241 -14.37 -3.56 5.79
N ASP A 242 -14.29 -2.93 4.61
CA ASP A 242 -14.10 -3.61 3.32
C ASP A 242 -12.69 -3.40 2.79
N TRP A 243 -12.07 -4.45 2.23
CA TRP A 243 -10.82 -4.35 1.48
C TRP A 243 -11.12 -4.42 -0.02
N ASN A 244 -10.95 -3.30 -0.73
CA ASN A 244 -10.99 -3.30 -2.20
C ASN A 244 -9.59 -3.66 -2.73
N PRO A 245 -9.37 -4.88 -3.28
CA PRO A 245 -8.04 -5.37 -3.62
C PRO A 245 -7.34 -4.44 -4.60
N PRO A 246 -6.24 -3.77 -4.23
CA PRO A 246 -5.61 -2.78 -5.10
C PRO A 246 -4.92 -3.43 -6.30
N SER A 247 -4.57 -4.71 -6.19
CA SER A 247 -4.17 -5.55 -7.32
C SER A 247 -4.67 -6.98 -7.14
N PRO A 248 -4.75 -7.78 -8.21
CA PRO A 248 -5.22 -9.16 -8.14
C PRO A 248 -4.42 -10.05 -7.19
N ASN A 249 -3.17 -9.70 -6.86
CA ASN A 249 -2.31 -10.49 -5.97
C ASN A 249 -2.20 -9.90 -4.55
N ILE A 250 -3.00 -8.88 -4.23
CA ILE A 250 -3.17 -8.37 -2.86
C ILE A 250 -4.66 -8.48 -2.50
N PRO A 251 -5.20 -9.72 -2.40
CA PRO A 251 -6.64 -9.95 -2.24
C PRO A 251 -7.17 -9.56 -0.85
N THR A 252 -6.29 -9.41 0.15
CA THR A 252 -6.68 -9.11 1.54
C THR A 252 -5.71 -8.12 2.17
N PHE A 253 -6.15 -7.46 3.24
CA PHE A 253 -5.27 -6.66 4.11
C PHE A 253 -4.12 -7.49 4.68
N GLU A 254 -4.37 -8.75 5.07
CA GLU A 254 -3.31 -9.64 5.57
C GLU A 254 -2.20 -9.83 4.53
N THR A 255 -2.58 -9.98 3.25
CA THR A 255 -1.60 -10.00 2.15
C THR A 255 -0.81 -8.70 2.07
N ALA A 256 -1.48 -7.54 2.19
CA ALA A 256 -0.81 -6.24 2.17
C ALA A 256 0.16 -6.05 3.35
N LEU A 257 -0.17 -6.57 4.53
CA LEU A 257 0.68 -6.54 5.72
C LEU A 257 1.95 -7.40 5.54
N ILE A 258 1.84 -8.58 4.93
CA ILE A 258 2.97 -9.51 4.73
C ILE A 258 3.82 -9.18 3.51
N TYR A 259 3.21 -8.56 2.49
CA TYR A 259 3.82 -8.20 1.22
C TYR A 259 5.19 -7.49 1.32
N PRO A 260 5.46 -6.54 2.25
CA PRO A 260 6.75 -5.86 2.33
C PRO A 260 7.95 -6.81 2.48
N GLY A 261 7.78 -7.91 3.23
CA GLY A 261 8.82 -8.93 3.41
C GLY A 261 8.74 -10.04 2.36
N ALA A 262 7.53 -10.51 2.06
CA ALA A 262 7.32 -11.61 1.13
C ALA A 262 7.65 -11.23 -0.33
N CYS A 263 7.51 -9.96 -0.74
CA CYS A 263 7.78 -9.54 -2.11
C CYS A 263 9.25 -9.70 -2.51
N TYR A 264 10.19 -9.78 -1.56
CA TYR A 264 11.58 -10.14 -1.86
C TYR A 264 11.69 -11.48 -2.60
N PHE A 265 10.76 -12.41 -2.35
CA PHE A 265 10.73 -13.71 -3.03
C PHE A 265 10.55 -13.56 -4.53
N GLU A 266 10.01 -12.46 -5.05
CA GLU A 266 10.00 -12.21 -6.49
C GLU A 266 11.42 -12.19 -7.10
N GLY A 267 12.42 -11.75 -6.32
CA GLY A 267 13.84 -11.80 -6.66
C GLY A 267 14.54 -13.11 -6.30
N LEU A 268 13.84 -14.08 -5.73
CA LEU A 268 14.41 -15.36 -5.31
C LEU A 268 13.95 -16.52 -6.20
N SER A 269 14.69 -17.64 -6.17
CA SER A 269 14.29 -18.86 -6.88
C SER A 269 13.08 -19.55 -6.23
N ALA A 270 12.83 -19.37 -4.93
CA ALA A 270 11.65 -19.87 -4.23
C ALA A 270 10.37 -19.13 -4.66
N SER A 271 9.23 -19.82 -4.74
CA SER A 271 7.91 -19.26 -5.05
C SER A 271 7.42 -18.30 -3.96
N GLU A 272 6.87 -17.17 -4.39
CA GLU A 272 6.12 -16.19 -3.58
C GLU A 272 4.62 -16.55 -3.45
N GLY A 273 4.22 -17.78 -3.76
CA GLY A 273 2.82 -18.22 -3.65
C GLY A 273 1.91 -17.77 -4.78
N ARG A 274 2.38 -16.96 -5.73
CA ARG A 274 1.66 -16.72 -6.99
C ARG A 274 1.39 -18.03 -7.71
N GLY A 275 0.24 -18.11 -8.39
CA GLY A 275 -0.32 -19.36 -8.91
C GLY A 275 -1.15 -20.13 -7.87
N THR A 276 -1.48 -19.48 -6.77
CA THR A 276 -2.47 -19.90 -5.77
C THR A 276 -3.43 -18.74 -5.49
N TYR A 277 -4.42 -18.95 -4.64
CA TYR A 277 -5.32 -17.89 -4.15
C TYR A 277 -4.82 -17.19 -2.88
N GLU A 278 -3.62 -17.52 -2.39
CA GLU A 278 -2.98 -16.87 -1.23
C GLU A 278 -1.54 -16.42 -1.58
N PRO A 279 -1.37 -15.56 -2.61
CA PRO A 279 -0.05 -15.02 -2.97
C PRO A 279 0.56 -14.27 -1.79
N PHE A 280 1.89 -14.35 -1.66
CA PHE A 280 2.74 -13.78 -0.61
C PHE A 280 2.49 -14.32 0.81
N ILE A 281 1.30 -14.84 1.10
CA ILE A 281 0.97 -15.55 2.34
C ILE A 281 1.62 -16.94 2.34
N MET A 282 1.60 -17.64 1.19
CA MET A 282 2.35 -18.88 1.01
C MET A 282 3.69 -18.63 0.32
N LEU A 283 4.76 -19.24 0.83
CA LEU A 283 6.10 -19.23 0.22
C LEU A 283 6.63 -20.67 0.16
N GLY A 284 7.35 -21.05 -0.89
CA GLY A 284 7.77 -22.45 -1.04
C GLY A 284 8.75 -22.71 -2.17
N ALA A 285 9.38 -23.87 -2.15
CA ALA A 285 10.28 -24.31 -3.22
C ALA A 285 10.25 -25.85 -3.38
N PRO A 286 10.62 -26.40 -4.55
CA PRO A 286 10.67 -27.84 -4.75
C PRO A 286 11.68 -28.57 -3.84
N TRP A 287 12.72 -27.87 -3.39
CA TRP A 287 13.78 -28.40 -2.53
C TRP A 287 13.54 -28.15 -1.03
N ALA A 288 12.52 -27.40 -0.66
CA ALA A 288 12.28 -27.03 0.72
C ALA A 288 11.67 -28.20 1.53
N ASP A 289 12.02 -28.26 2.81
CA ASP A 289 11.31 -29.06 3.82
C ASP A 289 10.42 -28.10 4.63
N GLY A 290 9.12 -28.13 4.32
CA GLY A 290 8.14 -27.19 4.90
C GLY A 290 7.99 -27.32 6.41
N GLU A 291 8.03 -28.55 6.94
CA GLU A 291 7.94 -28.81 8.38
C GLU A 291 9.17 -28.27 9.11
N ALA A 292 10.37 -28.51 8.55
CA ALA A 292 11.59 -27.97 9.11
C ALA A 292 11.64 -26.42 9.05
N LEU A 293 11.15 -25.81 7.97
CA LEU A 293 11.05 -24.35 7.85
C LEU A 293 10.09 -23.76 8.89
N ALA A 294 8.88 -24.30 9.01
CA ALA A 294 7.89 -23.83 9.96
C ALA A 294 8.39 -23.98 11.40
N ALA A 295 9.02 -25.11 11.74
CA ALA A 295 9.59 -25.34 13.06
C ALA A 295 10.73 -24.35 13.41
N ASP A 296 11.65 -24.10 12.48
CA ASP A 296 12.73 -23.11 12.64
C ASP A 296 12.16 -21.70 12.83
N LEU A 297 11.24 -21.27 11.96
CA LEU A 297 10.66 -19.92 12.02
C LEU A 297 9.83 -19.70 13.29
N ASN A 298 9.02 -20.67 13.70
CA ASN A 298 8.26 -20.59 14.97
C ASN A 298 9.20 -20.54 16.18
N ALA A 299 10.35 -21.24 16.14
CA ALA A 299 11.34 -21.17 17.22
C ALA A 299 12.02 -19.79 17.35
N ARG A 300 11.95 -18.95 16.31
CA ARG A 300 12.47 -17.57 16.33
C ARG A 300 11.52 -16.58 17.02
N ASN A 301 10.28 -16.97 17.31
CA ASN A 301 9.27 -16.16 18.00
C ASN A 301 9.09 -14.77 17.35
N LEU A 302 8.87 -14.76 16.04
CA LEU A 302 8.70 -13.50 15.29
C LEU A 302 7.43 -12.77 15.75
N PRO A 303 7.50 -11.48 16.11
CA PRO A 303 6.34 -10.75 16.62
C PRO A 303 5.13 -10.80 15.68
N GLY A 304 3.97 -11.18 16.23
CA GLY A 304 2.69 -11.19 15.51
C GLY A 304 2.54 -12.28 14.45
N LEU A 305 3.48 -13.23 14.35
CA LEU A 305 3.50 -14.25 13.31
C LEU A 305 3.70 -15.65 13.86
N GLU A 306 2.93 -16.58 13.32
CA GLU A 306 3.18 -18.02 13.35
C GLU A 306 3.29 -18.54 11.92
N PHE A 307 3.85 -19.74 11.78
CA PHE A 307 4.10 -20.38 10.48
C PHE A 307 3.57 -21.80 10.46
N GLU A 308 2.80 -22.11 9.42
CA GLU A 308 2.30 -23.46 9.16
C GLU A 308 3.05 -24.07 7.98
N ALA A 309 3.40 -25.35 8.06
CA ALA A 309 3.94 -26.08 6.92
C ALA A 309 2.84 -26.29 5.85
N VAL A 310 3.16 -26.03 4.59
CA VAL A 310 2.23 -26.22 3.47
C VAL A 310 2.87 -26.96 2.30
N THR A 311 2.02 -27.62 1.52
CA THR A 311 2.36 -28.21 0.23
C THR A 311 1.34 -27.73 -0.80
N TYR A 312 1.80 -27.18 -1.91
CA TYR A 312 0.95 -26.64 -2.95
C TYR A 312 1.59 -26.78 -4.34
N THR A 313 0.78 -26.72 -5.38
CA THR A 313 1.25 -26.73 -6.78
C THR A 313 0.81 -25.43 -7.44
N PRO A 314 1.74 -24.52 -7.80
CA PRO A 314 1.39 -23.28 -8.49
C PRO A 314 0.73 -23.56 -9.85
N GLU A 315 -0.38 -22.90 -10.12
CA GLU A 315 -1.13 -23.01 -11.37
C GLU A 315 -1.14 -21.70 -12.16
N SER A 316 -1.60 -21.75 -13.40
CA SER A 316 -1.87 -20.55 -14.21
C SER A 316 -3.27 -20.04 -13.87
N ILE A 317 -3.36 -18.86 -13.27
CA ILE A 317 -4.61 -18.21 -12.88
C ILE A 317 -4.76 -16.92 -13.69
N PRO A 318 -5.65 -16.86 -14.69
CA PRO A 318 -5.91 -15.64 -15.46
C PRO A 318 -6.25 -14.45 -14.55
N GLY A 319 -5.71 -13.28 -14.86
CA GLY A 319 -5.89 -12.06 -14.06
C GLY A 319 -5.01 -11.97 -12.82
N MET A 320 -4.51 -13.08 -12.26
CA MET A 320 -3.60 -13.07 -11.10
C MET A 320 -2.15 -13.39 -11.47
N ALA A 321 -1.90 -14.58 -12.01
CA ALA A 321 -0.57 -15.06 -12.35
C ALA A 321 -0.63 -16.12 -13.45
N THR A 322 -0.22 -15.77 -14.68
CA THR A 322 -0.21 -16.70 -15.83
C THR A 322 1.13 -17.42 -16.02
N ARG A 323 2.17 -16.98 -15.30
CA ARG A 323 3.54 -17.52 -15.34
C ARG A 323 4.15 -17.54 -13.94
N ALA A 324 3.53 -18.28 -13.03
CA ALA A 324 4.03 -18.47 -11.68
C ALA A 324 5.37 -19.25 -11.66
N LYS A 325 6.23 -18.99 -10.67
CA LYS A 325 7.40 -19.84 -10.44
C LYS A 325 6.96 -21.24 -10.03
N HIS A 326 7.71 -22.25 -10.49
CA HIS A 326 7.44 -23.67 -10.24
C HIS A 326 6.04 -24.12 -10.70
N MET A 327 5.50 -23.49 -11.74
CA MET A 327 4.18 -23.85 -12.28
C MET A 327 4.09 -25.33 -12.65
N GLY A 328 3.06 -26.01 -12.12
CA GLY A 328 2.82 -27.44 -12.33
C GLY A 328 3.76 -28.37 -11.55
N VAL A 329 4.61 -27.83 -10.67
CA VAL A 329 5.50 -28.59 -9.79
C VAL A 329 5.04 -28.41 -8.35
N GLU A 330 4.87 -29.52 -7.64
CA GLU A 330 4.55 -29.49 -6.20
C GLU A 330 5.74 -28.88 -5.44
N VAL A 331 5.44 -27.93 -4.57
CA VAL A 331 6.41 -27.26 -3.69
C VAL A 331 5.98 -27.40 -2.24
N GLN A 332 6.96 -27.48 -1.36
CA GLN A 332 6.74 -27.39 0.09
C GLN A 332 7.24 -26.04 0.60
N GLY A 333 6.72 -25.62 1.74
CA GLY A 333 7.16 -24.38 2.38
C GLY A 333 6.29 -23.99 3.55
N ILE A 334 6.03 -22.69 3.67
CA ILE A 334 5.35 -22.10 4.81
C ILE A 334 4.17 -21.24 4.37
N ARG A 335 3.16 -21.18 5.24
CA ARG A 335 2.07 -20.20 5.20
C ARG A 335 2.21 -19.30 6.43
N HIS A 336 2.15 -17.99 6.22
CA HIS A 336 2.09 -17.03 7.31
C HIS A 336 0.74 -17.12 8.03
N VAL A 337 0.75 -17.01 9.34
CA VAL A 337 -0.45 -16.85 10.17
C VAL A 337 -0.26 -15.60 11.03
N VAL A 338 -1.02 -14.56 10.74
CA VAL A 338 -0.99 -13.33 11.55
C VAL A 338 -1.76 -13.54 12.85
N THR A 339 -1.05 -13.41 13.98
CA THR A 339 -1.61 -13.56 15.33
C THR A 339 -1.83 -12.22 16.03
N ASP A 340 -1.06 -11.19 15.66
CA ASP A 340 -1.21 -9.81 16.12
C ASP A 340 -0.67 -8.86 15.04
N MET A 341 -1.58 -8.18 14.33
CA MET A 341 -1.23 -7.31 13.20
C MET A 341 -0.35 -6.11 13.58
N HIS A 342 -0.47 -5.59 14.80
CA HIS A 342 0.32 -4.45 15.28
C HIS A 342 1.74 -4.85 15.65
N ALA A 343 1.93 -6.11 16.03
CA ALA A 343 3.25 -6.66 16.35
C ALA A 343 4.06 -7.00 15.09
N VAL A 344 3.42 -7.23 13.93
CA VAL A 344 4.11 -7.66 12.71
C VAL A 344 5.15 -6.63 12.27
N ARG A 345 6.35 -7.15 12.02
CA ARG A 345 7.48 -6.44 11.42
C ARG A 345 7.80 -7.12 10.08
N PRO A 346 7.05 -6.82 9.01
CA PRO A 346 7.02 -7.64 7.82
C PRO A 346 8.36 -7.72 7.09
N VAL A 347 9.14 -6.62 7.02
CA VAL A 347 10.43 -6.66 6.32
C VAL A 347 11.46 -7.44 7.14
N ALA A 348 11.48 -7.23 8.46
CA ALA A 348 12.33 -8.01 9.37
C ALA A 348 11.97 -9.51 9.33
N ALA A 349 10.69 -9.85 9.39
CA ALA A 349 10.21 -11.22 9.23
C ALA A 349 10.64 -11.81 7.88
N GLY A 350 10.52 -11.02 6.80
CA GLY A 350 11.04 -11.36 5.48
C GLY A 350 12.52 -11.77 5.52
N MET A 351 13.39 -11.04 6.23
CA MET A 351 14.80 -11.41 6.35
C MET A 351 15.01 -12.74 7.08
N HIS A 352 14.25 -13.01 8.14
CA HIS A 352 14.29 -14.32 8.81
C HIS A 352 13.84 -15.44 7.88
N ILE A 353 12.79 -15.23 7.10
CA ILE A 353 12.27 -16.23 6.16
C ILE A 353 13.27 -16.48 5.04
N ILE A 354 13.84 -15.44 4.44
CA ILE A 354 14.90 -15.58 3.42
C ILE A 354 16.08 -16.36 3.98
N HIS A 355 16.52 -16.05 5.21
CA HIS A 355 17.60 -16.77 5.88
C HIS A 355 17.28 -18.26 6.09
N ALA A 356 16.04 -18.59 6.50
CA ALA A 356 15.60 -19.97 6.69
C ALA A 356 15.58 -20.75 5.37
N PHE A 357 15.02 -20.15 4.31
CA PHE A 357 15.04 -20.73 2.96
C PHE A 357 16.48 -20.90 2.45
N TRP A 358 17.32 -19.86 2.55
CA TRP A 358 18.73 -19.89 2.13
C TRP A 358 19.52 -21.05 2.77
N SER A 359 19.23 -21.34 4.04
CA SER A 359 19.87 -22.43 4.79
C SER A 359 19.52 -23.83 4.27
N GLN A 360 18.39 -23.98 3.57
CA GLN A 360 17.95 -25.24 2.98
C GLN A 360 18.26 -25.36 1.48
N VAL A 361 18.72 -24.30 0.82
CA VAL A 361 19.04 -24.34 -0.62
C VAL A 361 20.15 -25.36 -0.89
N PRO A 362 19.96 -26.32 -1.82
CA PRO A 362 21.01 -27.23 -2.23
C PRO A 362 22.22 -26.47 -2.78
N ASP A 363 23.44 -26.95 -2.51
CA ASP A 363 24.67 -26.27 -2.97
C ASP A 363 24.71 -26.08 -4.51
N SER A 364 24.05 -26.97 -5.26
CA SER A 364 23.91 -26.86 -6.73
C SER A 364 22.99 -25.72 -7.19
N GLU A 365 22.10 -25.21 -6.32
CA GLU A 365 21.12 -24.17 -6.64
C GLU A 365 21.43 -22.82 -5.97
N LYS A 366 22.39 -22.79 -5.02
CA LYS A 366 22.77 -21.57 -4.28
C LYS A 366 23.17 -20.40 -5.17
N ALA A 367 23.81 -20.67 -6.31
CA ALA A 367 24.21 -19.62 -7.25
C ALA A 367 23.02 -18.88 -7.87
N ASP A 368 21.87 -19.55 -8.02
CA ASP A 368 20.67 -19.04 -8.67
C ASP A 368 19.59 -18.57 -7.67
N PHE A 369 19.80 -18.80 -6.37
CA PHE A 369 18.81 -18.45 -5.35
C PHE A 369 18.50 -16.95 -5.34
N PHE A 370 19.52 -16.09 -5.42
CA PHE A 370 19.34 -14.65 -5.51
C PHE A 370 19.45 -14.20 -6.97
N ASN A 371 18.35 -13.75 -7.57
CA ASN A 371 18.42 -12.90 -8.75
C ASN A 371 18.87 -11.50 -8.31
N ARG A 372 20.19 -11.32 -8.21
CA ARG A 372 20.83 -10.13 -7.63
C ARG A 372 20.27 -8.81 -8.18
N PRO A 373 20.13 -8.60 -9.50
CA PRO A 373 19.52 -7.38 -10.02
C PRO A 373 18.08 -7.13 -9.52
N ARG A 374 17.25 -8.19 -9.42
CA ARG A 374 15.85 -8.04 -8.98
C ARG A 374 15.76 -7.82 -7.47
N VAL A 375 16.50 -8.60 -6.69
CA VAL A 375 16.59 -8.41 -5.22
C VAL A 375 17.14 -7.04 -4.91
N GLY A 376 18.20 -6.62 -5.59
CA GLY A 376 18.81 -5.30 -5.41
C GLY A 376 17.83 -4.16 -5.66
N ARG A 377 17.01 -4.23 -6.71
CA ARG A 377 15.97 -3.23 -6.98
C ARG A 377 14.86 -3.20 -5.92
N LEU A 378 14.41 -4.37 -5.47
CA LEU A 378 13.37 -4.48 -4.41
C LEU A 378 13.90 -3.98 -3.06
N ALA A 379 15.12 -4.37 -2.70
CA ALA A 379 15.82 -3.96 -1.49
C ALA A 379 16.27 -2.49 -1.54
N GLY A 380 16.55 -1.97 -2.73
CA GLY A 380 17.18 -0.67 -2.93
C GLY A 380 18.68 -0.68 -2.65
N THR A 381 19.30 -1.86 -2.58
CA THR A 381 20.72 -2.09 -2.29
C THR A 381 21.10 -3.53 -2.61
N ASP A 382 22.35 -3.81 -2.95
CA ASP A 382 22.86 -5.19 -3.11
C ASP A 382 23.13 -5.88 -1.75
N ARG A 383 23.11 -5.12 -0.65
CA ARG A 383 23.52 -5.60 0.69
C ARG A 383 22.78 -6.86 1.14
N VAL A 384 21.48 -7.00 0.87
CA VAL A 384 20.70 -8.18 1.32
C VAL A 384 21.29 -9.48 0.77
N ALA A 385 21.51 -9.56 -0.54
CA ALA A 385 22.06 -10.76 -1.16
C ALA A 385 23.54 -10.98 -0.79
N ASP A 386 24.31 -9.90 -0.67
CA ASP A 386 25.73 -9.96 -0.29
C ASP A 386 25.94 -10.47 1.13
N MET A 387 25.16 -9.94 2.09
CA MET A 387 25.27 -10.32 3.48
C MET A 387 24.89 -11.79 3.70
N PHE A 388 23.77 -12.27 3.13
CA PHE A 388 23.41 -13.68 3.25
C PHE A 388 24.42 -14.61 2.56
N THR A 389 24.96 -14.22 1.40
CA THR A 389 26.02 -14.99 0.73
C THR A 389 27.30 -15.03 1.56
N ALA A 390 27.60 -13.97 2.32
CA ALA A 390 28.74 -13.88 3.23
C ALA A 390 28.51 -14.60 4.58
N GLY A 391 27.32 -15.18 4.80
CA GLY A 391 26.98 -15.92 6.02
C GLY A 391 26.43 -15.06 7.15
N ALA A 392 25.94 -13.86 6.87
CA ALA A 392 25.25 -13.03 7.85
C ALA A 392 23.92 -13.66 8.29
N THR A 393 23.60 -13.43 9.55
CA THR A 393 22.29 -13.73 10.15
C THR A 393 21.22 -12.73 9.69
N ALA A 394 19.94 -13.07 9.87
CA ALA A 394 18.85 -12.15 9.58
C ALA A 394 18.94 -10.87 10.43
N GLU A 395 19.33 -11.01 11.71
CA GLU A 395 19.50 -9.93 12.66
C GLU A 395 20.59 -8.94 12.23
N GLU A 396 21.70 -9.42 11.67
CA GLU A 396 22.76 -8.57 11.13
C GLU A 396 22.27 -7.78 9.90
N VAL A 397 21.47 -8.41 9.02
CA VAL A 397 20.85 -7.71 7.88
C VAL A 397 19.88 -6.64 8.37
N ILE A 398 19.02 -6.97 9.34
CA ILE A 398 18.05 -6.04 9.93
C ILE A 398 18.74 -4.85 10.60
N ALA A 399 19.81 -5.11 11.36
CA ALA A 399 20.57 -4.05 12.02
C ALA A 399 21.22 -3.07 11.03
N SER A 400 21.48 -3.50 9.78
CA SER A 400 22.23 -2.72 8.80
C SER A 400 21.49 -1.51 8.21
N TRP A 401 20.16 -1.41 8.42
CA TRP A 401 19.36 -0.25 7.96
C TRP A 401 18.95 0.69 9.11
N ALA A 402 19.33 0.42 10.36
CA ALA A 402 18.85 1.17 11.52
C ALA A 402 19.17 2.68 11.43
N ASP A 403 20.43 3.02 11.11
CA ASP A 403 20.88 4.41 10.98
C ASP A 403 20.16 5.14 9.83
N GLU A 404 19.85 4.43 8.74
CA GLU A 404 19.11 4.99 7.60
C GLU A 404 17.66 5.31 7.97
N LEU A 405 17.02 4.44 8.76
CA LEU A 405 15.67 4.66 9.24
C LEU A 405 15.60 5.83 10.24
N GLU A 406 16.62 6.02 11.08
CA GLU A 406 16.68 7.17 11.99
C GLU A 406 16.71 8.49 11.19
N VAL A 407 17.55 8.56 10.14
CA VAL A 407 17.62 9.74 9.26
C VAL A 407 16.29 9.94 8.53
N TYR A 408 15.73 8.87 7.96
CA TYR A 408 14.46 8.94 7.25
C TYR A 408 13.29 9.38 8.16
N ASP A 409 13.23 8.88 9.39
CA ASP A 409 12.18 9.23 10.35
C ASP A 409 12.18 10.74 10.66
N GLN A 410 13.38 11.35 10.77
CA GLN A 410 13.53 12.79 10.93
C GLN A 410 13.06 13.56 9.68
N ILE A 411 13.30 13.02 8.48
CA ILE A 411 12.85 13.62 7.22
C ILE A 411 11.32 13.61 7.14
N ARG A 412 10.68 12.43 7.25
CA ARG A 412 9.24 12.29 7.02
C ARG A 412 8.39 13.11 8.00
N ARG A 413 8.83 13.28 9.25
CA ARG A 413 8.13 14.07 10.28
C ARG A 413 7.93 15.54 9.90
N ARG A 414 8.76 16.09 9.01
CA ARG A 414 8.61 17.46 8.50
C ARG A 414 7.42 17.61 7.55
N TYR A 415 6.89 16.50 7.05
CA TYR A 415 5.85 16.43 6.02
C TYR A 415 4.55 15.80 6.53
N PHE A 416 4.44 15.52 7.82
CA PHE A 416 3.23 14.97 8.42
C PHE A 416 2.07 15.96 8.32
N LEU A 417 0.93 15.46 7.86
CA LEU A 417 -0.36 16.15 7.85
C LEU A 417 -1.24 15.70 9.03
N TYR A 418 -1.00 14.49 9.57
CA TYR A 418 -1.83 13.83 10.60
C TYR A 418 -1.07 13.45 11.86
#